data_AF-A0A0A1SP88-F1
#
_entry.id   AF-A0A0A1SP88-F1
#
_cell.length_a   1.000
_cell.length_b   1.000
_cell.length_c   1.000
_cell.angle_alpha   90.00
_cell.angle_beta   90.00
_cell.angle_gamma   90.00
#
_symmetry.space_group_name_H-M   'P 1'
#
loop_
_entity.id
_entity.type
_entity.pdbx_description
1 polymer ?
#
loop_
_entity_poly.entity_id
_entity_poly.type
_entity_poly.pdbx_seq_one_letter_code
_entity_poly.pdbx_strand_id
1 'polypeptide(L)'
;MRLDKNSEITKNIKIIEWMKTELIISLGDLFNLLFKGTRPVDQILQDTLANIVMVTYLLSKRLGISFKEIDYKIKEKIREGIEEDHSVERWYGDLSNLKNYLDNRE
;
A
#
# COMPACT_ATOMS: atom_id res chain seq x y z
N MET A 1 -21.70 -4.02 30.74
CA MET A 1 -20.86 -5.06 30.12
C MET A 1 -19.47 -4.47 29.90
N ARG A 2 -18.48 -4.81 30.75
CA ARG A 2 -17.10 -4.35 30.55
C ARG A 2 -16.56 -5.10 29.33
N LEU A 3 -16.34 -4.40 28.22
CA LEU A 3 -15.61 -4.97 27.10
C LEU A 3 -14.22 -5.32 27.61
N ASP A 4 -13.95 -6.62 27.64
CA ASP A 4 -12.72 -7.18 28.18
C ASP A 4 -11.59 -6.75 27.24
N LYS A 5 -10.61 -5.99 27.73
CA LYS A 5 -9.46 -5.52 26.92
C LYS A 5 -8.78 -6.68 26.17
N ASN A 6 -8.79 -7.87 26.77
CA ASN A 6 -8.28 -9.10 26.18
C ASN A 6 -9.06 -9.53 24.91
N SER A 7 -10.36 -9.26 24.85
CA SER A 7 -11.21 -9.51 23.69
C SER A 7 -10.89 -8.55 22.54
N GLU A 8 -10.65 -7.28 22.84
CA GLU A 8 -10.27 -6.27 21.83
C GLU A 8 -8.88 -6.55 21.23
N ILE A 9 -7.91 -6.94 22.07
CA ILE A 9 -6.57 -7.35 21.62
C ILE A 9 -6.68 -8.58 20.69
N THR A 10 -7.46 -9.59 21.09
CA THR A 10 -7.66 -10.81 20.28
C THR A 10 -8.32 -10.49 18.94
N LYS A 11 -9.31 -9.59 18.91
CA LYS A 11 -9.92 -9.11 17.66
C LYS A 11 -8.92 -8.37 16.77
N ASN A 12 -8.04 -7.55 17.36
CA ASN A 12 -7.01 -6.83 16.63
C ASN A 12 -5.97 -7.78 16.00
N ILE A 13 -5.57 -8.83 16.72
CA ILE A 13 -4.67 -9.85 16.16
C ILE A 13 -5.33 -10.56 14.99
N LYS A 14 -6.59 -11.00 15.14
CA LYS A 14 -7.32 -11.70 14.07
C LYS A 14 -7.45 -10.85 12.80
N ILE A 15 -7.75 -9.56 12.93
CA ILE A 15 -7.89 -8.68 11.77
C ILE A 15 -6.52 -8.41 11.10
N ILE A 16 -5.44 -8.33 11.88
CA ILE A 16 -4.07 -8.22 11.34
C ILE A 16 -3.72 -9.47 10.53
N GLU A 17 -3.98 -10.66 11.07
CA GLU A 17 -3.74 -11.91 10.34
C GLU A 17 -4.53 -11.97 9.02
N TRP A 18 -5.81 -11.61 9.08
CA TRP A 18 -6.65 -11.55 7.87
C TRP A 18 -6.11 -10.55 6.84
N MET A 19 -5.69 -9.35 7.25
CA MET A 19 -5.12 -8.34 6.35
C MET A 19 -3.83 -8.81 5.68
N LYS A 20 -2.96 -9.54 6.40
CA LYS A 20 -1.75 -10.13 5.80
C LYS A 20 -2.09 -11.16 4.73
N THR A 21 -3.09 -12.02 4.99
CA THR A 21 -3.57 -12.98 4.00
C THR A 21 -4.16 -12.27 2.78
N GLU A 22 -4.97 -11.22 2.99
CA GLU A 22 -5.56 -10.42 1.91
C GLU A 22 -4.49 -9.76 1.02
N LEU A 23 -3.40 -9.24 1.61
CA LEU A 23 -2.28 -8.69 0.84
C LEU A 23 -1.62 -9.76 -0.05
N ILE A 24 -1.38 -10.96 0.49
CA ILE A 24 -0.77 -12.05 -0.28
C ILE A 24 -1.68 -12.49 -1.43
N ILE A 25 -2.99 -12.59 -1.19
CA ILE A 25 -3.96 -12.94 -2.23
C ILE A 25 -3.97 -11.87 -3.33
N SER A 26 -4.06 -10.60 -2.94
CA SER A 26 -4.07 -9.48 -3.91
C SER A 26 -2.80 -9.42 -4.76
N LEU A 27 -1.64 -9.74 -4.18
CA LEU A 27 -0.38 -9.85 -4.92
C LEU A 27 -0.40 -11.04 -5.89
N GLY A 28 -0.96 -12.17 -5.48
CA GLY A 28 -1.16 -13.32 -6.37
C GLY A 28 -2.07 -13.00 -7.56
N ASP A 29 -3.16 -12.27 -7.30
CA ASP A 29 -4.07 -11.81 -8.35
C ASP A 29 -3.39 -10.82 -9.30
N LEU A 30 -2.60 -9.88 -8.77
CA LEU A 30 -1.80 -8.96 -9.57
C LEU A 30 -0.87 -9.73 -10.52
N PHE A 31 -0.13 -10.72 -10.01
CA PHE A 31 0.74 -11.56 -10.85
C PHE A 31 -0.03 -12.32 -11.93
N ASN A 32 -1.18 -12.91 -11.58
CA ASN A 32 -2.01 -13.61 -12.54
C ASN A 32 -2.57 -12.70 -13.64
N LEU A 33 -2.99 -11.48 -13.28
CA LEU A 33 -3.51 -10.50 -14.24
C LEU A 33 -2.43 -10.06 -15.22
N LEU A 34 -1.23 -9.73 -14.70
CA LEU A 34 -0.10 -9.33 -15.53
C LEU A 34 0.37 -10.48 -16.44
N PHE A 35 0.42 -11.71 -15.92
CA PHE A 35 0.76 -12.90 -16.72
C PHE A 35 -0.22 -13.13 -17.88
N LYS A 36 -1.51 -12.86 -17.67
CA LYS A 36 -2.55 -12.95 -18.71
C LYS A 36 -2.53 -11.81 -19.73
N GLY A 37 -1.63 -10.82 -19.57
CA GLY A 37 -1.54 -9.66 -20.47
C GLY A 37 -2.67 -8.64 -20.29
N THR A 38 -3.25 -8.55 -19.08
CA THR A 38 -4.28 -7.55 -18.73
C THR A 38 -3.74 -6.15 -18.98
N ARG A 39 -4.53 -5.29 -19.64
CA ARG A 39 -4.11 -3.93 -20.01
C ARG A 39 -4.39 -2.94 -18.87
N PRO A 40 -3.64 -1.83 -18.76
CA PRO A 40 -3.87 -0.79 -17.75
C PRO A 40 -5.28 -0.19 -17.72
N VAL A 41 -5.99 -0.22 -18.85
CA VAL A 41 -7.39 0.26 -18.98
C VAL A 41 -8.41 -0.69 -18.34
N ASP A 42 -8.00 -1.91 -18.01
CA ASP A 42 -8.90 -2.91 -17.45
C ASP A 42 -9.13 -2.59 -15.97
N GLN A 43 -10.39 -2.32 -15.62
CA GLN A 43 -10.81 -1.92 -14.26
C GLN A 43 -10.30 -2.88 -13.18
N ILE A 44 -10.23 -4.17 -13.49
CA ILE A 44 -9.78 -5.22 -12.56
C ILE A 44 -8.35 -4.96 -12.09
N LEU A 45 -7.44 -4.53 -12.99
CA LEU A 45 -6.06 -4.24 -12.60
C LEU A 45 -5.97 -3.04 -11.68
N GLN A 46 -6.75 -1.99 -11.96
CA GLN A 46 -6.81 -0.79 -11.12
C GLN A 46 -7.39 -1.11 -9.74
N ASP A 47 -8.46 -1.92 -9.69
CA ASP A 47 -9.08 -2.37 -8.44
C ASP A 47 -8.09 -3.22 -7.60
N THR A 48 -7.35 -4.13 -8.22
CA THR A 48 -6.31 -4.93 -7.52
C THR A 48 -5.21 -4.05 -6.93
N LEU A 49 -4.69 -3.08 -7.70
CA LEU A 49 -3.68 -2.13 -7.21
C LEU A 49 -4.22 -1.26 -6.08
N ALA A 50 -5.46 -0.76 -6.21
CA ALA A 50 -6.12 0.02 -5.17
C ALA A 50 -6.32 -0.80 -3.89
N ASN A 51 -6.68 -2.08 -4.00
CA ASN A 51 -6.85 -2.96 -2.84
C ASN A 51 -5.53 -3.13 -2.07
N ILE A 52 -4.41 -3.36 -2.76
CA ILE A 52 -3.08 -3.49 -2.13
C ILE A 52 -2.74 -2.23 -1.34
N VAL A 53 -2.93 -1.05 -1.94
CA VAL A 53 -2.68 0.23 -1.27
C VAL A 53 -3.59 0.40 -0.05
N MET A 54 -4.90 0.15 -0.22
CA MET A 54 -5.89 0.27 0.86
C MET A 54 -5.58 -0.64 2.04
N VAL A 55 -5.33 -1.93 1.80
CA VAL A 55 -5.06 -2.90 2.87
C VAL A 55 -3.77 -2.54 3.61
N THR A 56 -2.77 -1.96 2.92
CA THR A 56 -1.53 -1.50 3.55
C THR A 56 -1.79 -0.36 4.54
N TYR A 57 -2.63 0.62 4.20
CA TYR A 57 -3.06 1.67 5.15
C TYR A 57 -3.85 1.08 6.33
N LEU A 58 -4.80 0.18 6.07
CA LEU A 58 -5.59 -0.42 7.14
C LEU A 58 -4.72 -1.24 8.11
N LEU A 59 -3.74 -1.97 7.58
CA LEU A 59 -2.77 -2.72 8.36
C LEU A 59 -1.92 -1.79 9.23
N SER A 60 -1.41 -0.68 8.68
CA SER A 60 -0.63 0.30 9.46
C SER A 60 -1.42 0.81 10.66
N LYS A 61 -2.70 1.16 10.45
CA LYS A 61 -3.59 1.63 11.52
C LYS A 61 -3.78 0.58 12.61
N ARG A 62 -3.89 -0.70 12.25
CA ARG A 62 -4.01 -1.81 13.20
C ARG A 62 -2.75 -2.08 14.00
N LEU A 63 -1.60 -1.71 13.44
CA LEU A 63 -0.29 -1.75 14.10
C LEU A 63 0.02 -0.48 14.92
N GLY A 64 -0.90 0.48 14.99
CA GLY A 64 -0.73 1.71 15.75
C GLY A 64 -0.04 2.85 14.99
N ILE A 65 0.10 2.73 13.67
CA ILE A 65 0.70 3.75 12.81
C ILE A 65 -0.42 4.50 12.08
N SER A 66 -0.48 5.82 12.22
CA SER A 66 -1.49 6.63 11.57
C SER A 66 -1.31 6.67 10.04
N PHE A 67 -2.38 6.98 9.31
CA PHE A 67 -2.30 7.15 7.85
C PHE A 67 -1.32 8.26 7.47
N LYS A 68 -1.32 9.37 8.22
CA LYS A 68 -0.39 10.50 8.02
C LYS A 68 1.07 10.09 8.16
N GLU A 69 1.40 9.22 9.12
CA GLU A 69 2.77 8.71 9.28
C GLU A 69 3.18 7.84 8.10
N ILE A 70 2.27 7.03 7.55
CA ILE A 70 2.52 6.27 6.31
C ILE A 70 2.71 7.21 5.12
N ASP A 71 1.85 8.21 4.94
CA ASP A 71 1.98 9.21 3.87
C ASP A 71 3.34 9.92 3.94
N TYR A 72 3.75 10.33 5.15
CA TYR A 72 5.05 10.94 5.38
C TYR A 72 6.19 9.98 5.02
N LYS A 73 6.12 8.71 5.46
CA LYS A 73 7.12 7.69 5.12
C LYS A 73 7.19 7.40 3.63
N ILE A 74 6.07 7.43 2.91
CA ILE A 74 6.04 7.30 1.45
C ILE A 74 6.78 8.47 0.81
N LYS A 75 6.51 9.71 1.23
CA LYS A 75 7.22 10.91 0.73
C LYS A 75 8.73 10.84 1.01
N GLU A 76 9.14 10.39 2.19
CA GLU A 76 10.56 10.16 2.52
C GLU A 76 11.20 9.15 1.57
N LYS A 77 10.57 7.98 1.37
CA LYS A 77 11.08 6.95 0.46
C LYS A 77 11.20 7.40 -0.99
N ILE A 78 10.27 8.24 -1.45
CA ILE A 78 10.33 8.83 -2.78
C ILE A 78 11.56 9.75 -2.90
N ARG A 79 11.80 10.61 -1.90
CA ARG A 79 12.99 11.46 -1.86
C ARG A 79 14.28 10.65 -1.84
N GLU A 80 14.36 9.66 -0.95
CA GLU A 80 15.51 8.76 -0.85
C GLU A 80 15.80 8.10 -2.21
N GLY A 81 14.77 7.54 -2.87
CA GLY A 81 14.97 6.88 -4.17
C GLY A 81 15.38 7.82 -5.30
N ILE A 82 15.01 9.11 -5.23
CA ILE A 82 15.49 10.14 -6.17
C ILE A 82 16.96 10.48 -5.87
N GLU A 83 17.31 10.71 -4.61
CA GLU A 83 18.66 11.05 -4.18
C GLU A 83 19.67 9.92 -4.46
N GLU A 84 19.23 8.67 -4.31
CA GLU A 84 20.02 7.46 -4.59
C GLU A 84 20.13 7.13 -6.09
N ASP A 85 19.47 7.91 -6.97
CA ASP A 85 19.44 7.66 -8.42
C ASP A 85 19.04 6.20 -8.74
N HIS A 86 17.97 5.76 -8.05
CA HIS A 86 17.40 4.42 -8.19
C HIS A 86 17.02 4.15 -9.65
N SER A 87 17.13 2.90 -10.11
CA SER A 87 16.94 2.54 -11.53
C SER A 87 15.61 3.04 -12.12
N VAL A 88 14.54 2.96 -11.33
CA VAL A 88 13.20 3.47 -11.67
C VAL A 88 13.20 4.98 -11.94
N GLU A 89 13.91 5.77 -11.12
CA GLU A 89 14.04 7.20 -11.35
C GLU A 89 14.95 7.48 -12.55
N ARG A 90 16.12 6.85 -12.60
CA ARG A 90 17.09 7.07 -13.68
C ARG A 90 16.51 6.81 -15.07
N TRP A 91 15.72 5.75 -15.19
CA TRP A 91 15.22 5.28 -16.50
C TRP A 91 13.87 5.90 -16.88
N TYR A 92 13.01 6.21 -15.90
CA TYR A 92 11.63 6.59 -16.17
C TYR A 92 11.21 7.92 -15.51
N GLY A 93 11.95 8.41 -14.52
CA GLY A 93 11.57 9.59 -13.75
C GLY A 93 10.31 9.38 -12.90
N ASP A 94 9.93 8.12 -12.64
CA ASP A 94 8.65 7.79 -12.00
C ASP A 94 8.56 8.28 -10.56
N LEU A 95 9.69 8.35 -9.83
CA LEU A 95 9.68 8.85 -8.45
C LEU A 95 9.49 10.37 -8.45
N SER A 96 10.15 11.09 -9.36
CA SER A 96 9.91 12.53 -9.56
C SER A 96 8.47 12.83 -9.98
N ASN A 97 7.89 12.02 -10.88
CA ASN A 97 6.49 12.14 -11.28
C ASN A 97 5.54 11.89 -10.12
N LEU A 98 5.78 10.83 -9.33
CA LEU A 98 4.98 10.50 -8.16
C LEU A 98 5.09 11.59 -7.09
N LYS A 99 6.29 12.13 -6.85
CA LYS A 99 6.50 13.26 -5.93
C LYS A 99 5.63 14.45 -6.34
N ASN A 100 5.70 14.86 -7.60
CA ASN A 100 4.92 15.99 -8.11
C ASN A 100 3.41 15.75 -7.98
N TYR A 101 2.95 14.53 -8.25
CA TYR A 101 1.54 14.18 -8.07
C TYR A 101 1.08 14.30 -6.61
N LEU A 102 1.88 13.82 -5.65
CA LEU A 102 1.55 13.89 -4.23
C LEU A 102 1.63 15.30 -3.67
N ASP A 103 2.57 16.12 -4.12
CA ASP A 103 2.70 17.52 -3.70
C ASP A 103 1.52 18.39 -4.19
N ASN A 104 0.89 18.03 -5.32
CA ASN A 104 -0.27 18.74 -5.87
C ASN A 104 -1.63 18.23 -5.34
N ARG A 105 -1.64 17.22 -4.46
CA ARG A 105 -2.86 16.69 -3.82
C ARG A 105 -3.25 17.41 -2.53
N GLU A 106 -2.33 18.19 -1.97
CA GLU A 106 -2.50 19.01 -0.76
C GLU A 106 -2.97 20.42 -1.11
#